data_AF-A0AB34TD10-F1
#
_entry.id   AF-A0AB34TD10-F1
#
_cell.length_a   1.000
_cell.length_b   1.000
_cell.length_c   1.000
_cell.angle_alpha   90.00
_cell.angle_beta   90.00
_cell.angle_gamma   90.00
#
_symmetry.space_group_name_H-M   'P 1'
#
loop_
_entity.id
_entity.type
_entity.pdbx_description
1 polymer ?
#
loop_
_entity_poly.entity_id
_entity_poly.type
_entity_poly.pdbx_seq_one_letter_code
_entity_poly.pdbx_strand_id
1 'polypeptide(L)' 'MPTPAQIMLQTYLAAEAAVLQGQSFRMGERQLNRADLAEIRAGRREWEAKVNAQARGGSRMSVALADFRGGE' A
#
# COMPACT_ATOMS: atom_id res chain seq x y z
N MET A 1 9.59 -11.84 2.71
CA MET A 1 8.13 -12.09 2.67
C MET A 1 7.47 -10.80 2.23
N PRO A 2 6.70 -10.76 1.12
CA PRO A 2 6.02 -9.53 0.71
C PRO A 2 5.06 -9.09 1.82
N THR A 3 5.07 -7.81 2.15
CA THR A 3 4.14 -7.28 3.17
C THR A 3 2.71 -7.31 2.63
N PRO A 4 1.70 -7.45 3.51
CA PRO A 4 0.30 -7.42 3.06
C PRO A 4 -0.05 -6.14 2.27
N ALA A 5 0.59 -5.00 2.59
CA ALA A 5 0.42 -3.77 1.82
C ALA A 5 0.97 -3.88 0.39
N GLN A 6 2.10 -4.57 0.17
CA GLN A 6 2.65 -4.79 -1.18
C GLN A 6 1.74 -5.70 -2.01
N ILE A 7 1.15 -6.73 -1.39
CA ILE A 7 0.19 -7.61 -2.07
C ILE A 7 -1.05 -6.82 -2.51
N MET A 8 -1.57 -5.94 -1.64
CA MET A 8 -2.68 -5.06 -1.99
C MET A 8 -2.31 -4.12 -3.14
N LEU A 9 -1.14 -3.46 -3.10
CA LEU A 9 -0.68 -2.56 -4.16
C LEU A 9 -0.63 -3.26 -5.52
N GLN A 10 -0.08 -4.48 -5.57
CA GLN A 10 -0.07 -5.33 -6.76
C GLN A 10 -1.48 -5.66 -7.27
N THR A 11 -2.43 -5.90 -6.37
CA THR A 11 -3.83 -6.17 -6.75
C THR A 11 -4.47 -4.94 -7.40
N TYR A 12 -4.23 -3.74 -6.86
CA TYR A 12 -4.69 -2.49 -7.48
C TYR A 12 -4.03 -2.22 -8.84
N LEU A 13 -2.75 -2.57 -9.00
CA LEU A 13 -2.05 -2.51 -10.30
C LEU A 13 -2.69 -3.42 -11.34
N ALA A 14 -2.99 -4.68 -10.97
CA ALA A 14 -3.66 -5.63 -11.84
C ALA A 14 -5.09 -5.17 -12.21
N ALA A 15 -5.80 -4.61 -11.23
CA ALA A 15 -7.12 -4.01 -11.45
C ALA A 15 -7.05 -2.86 -12.46
N GLU A 16 -6.10 -1.94 -12.31
CA GLU A 16 -5.92 -0.83 -13.25
C GLU A 16 -5.63 -1.33 -14.67
N ALA A 17 -4.76 -2.33 -14.83
CA ALA A 17 -4.45 -2.91 -16.13
C ALA A 17 -5.67 -3.57 -16.78
N ALA A 18 -6.43 -4.38 -16.04
CA ALA A 18 -7.65 -5.02 -16.53
C ALA A 18 -8.69 -3.97 -16.97
N VAL A 19 -8.87 -2.94 -16.15
CA VAL A 19 -9.79 -1.83 -16.42
C VAL A 19 -9.35 -1.04 -17.66
N LEU A 20 -8.06 -0.76 -17.82
CA LEU A 20 -7.52 -0.11 -19.02
C LEU A 20 -7.74 -0.95 -20.28
N GLN A 21 -7.70 -2.28 -20.17
CA GLN A 21 -8.06 -3.20 -21.25
C GLN A 21 -9.57 -3.32 -21.51
N GLY A 22 -10.42 -2.65 -20.72
CA GLY A 22 -11.88 -2.72 -20.84
C GLY A 22 -12.53 -3.89 -20.12
N GLN A 23 -11.77 -4.61 -19.29
CA GLN A 23 -12.28 -5.70 -18.45
C GLN A 23 -12.70 -5.15 -17.08
N SER A 24 -13.71 -5.76 -16.47
CA SER A 24 -14.08 -5.47 -15.09
C SER A 24 -13.28 -6.35 -14.13
N PHE A 25 -12.70 -5.76 -13.09
CA PHE A 25 -11.90 -6.45 -12.09
C PHE A 25 -12.67 -6.62 -10.78
N ARG A 26 -12.79 -7.85 -10.25
CA ARG A 26 -13.49 -8.09 -8.99
C ARG A 26 -12.50 -8.10 -7.83
N MET A 27 -12.60 -7.11 -6.96
CA MET A 27 -11.77 -6.98 -5.77
C MET A 27 -12.59 -7.28 -4.52
N GLY A 28 -12.56 -8.56 -4.11
CA GLY A 28 -13.41 -9.08 -3.04
C GLY A 28 -14.88 -8.95 -3.42
N GLU A 29 -15.61 -8.16 -2.65
CA GLU A 29 -17.05 -7.90 -2.82
C GLU A 29 -17.35 -6.75 -3.80
N ARG A 30 -16.35 -5.94 -4.15
CA ARG A 30 -16.49 -4.79 -5.05
C ARG A 30 -16.04 -5.15 -6.46
N GLN A 31 -16.76 -4.66 -7.47
CA GLN A 31 -16.36 -4.75 -8.87
C GLN A 31 -15.86 -3.39 -9.34
N LEU A 32 -14.63 -3.34 -9.81
CA LEU A 32 -13.93 -2.16 -10.31
C LEU A 32 -13.96 -2.17 -11.84
N ASN A 33 -14.29 -1.02 -12.44
CA ASN A 33 -14.34 -0.85 -13.89
C ASN A 33 -13.74 0.51 -14.31
N ARG A 34 -13.88 0.90 -15.59
CA ARG A 34 -13.31 2.16 -16.12
C ARG A 34 -13.88 3.41 -15.47
N ALA A 35 -15.09 3.35 -14.92
CA ALA A 35 -15.66 4.46 -14.15
C ALA A 35 -14.91 4.63 -12.82
N ASP A 36 -14.44 3.54 -12.22
CA ASP A 36 -13.71 3.55 -10.95
C ASP A 36 -12.21 3.84 -11.11
N LEU A 37 -11.72 4.11 -12.33
CA LEU A 37 -10.29 4.27 -12.61
C LEU A 37 -9.65 5.39 -11.77
N ALA A 38 -10.39 6.46 -11.50
CA ALA A 38 -9.97 7.51 -10.57
C ALA A 38 -9.84 6.99 -9.12
N GLU A 39 -10.77 6.16 -8.67
CA GLU A 39 -10.75 5.55 -7.34
C GLU A 39 -9.62 4.52 -7.21
N ILE A 40 -9.38 3.71 -8.24
CA ILE A 40 -8.26 2.75 -8.30
C ILE A 40 -6.92 3.46 -8.15
N ARG A 41 -6.73 4.60 -8.84
CA ARG A 41 -5.51 5.43 -8.71
C ARG A 41 -5.36 6.02 -7.32
N ALA A 42 -6.45 6.49 -6.72
CA ALA A 42 -6.45 7.00 -5.35
C ALA A 42 -6.10 5.89 -4.36
N GLY A 43 -6.73 4.71 -4.48
CA GLY A 43 -6.42 3.53 -3.69
C GLY A 43 -4.97 3.07 -3.85
N ARG A 44 -4.43 3.07 -5.08
CA ARG A 44 -3.01 2.77 -5.34
C ARG A 44 -2.10 3.70 -4.52
N ARG A 45 -2.32 5.01 -4.56
CA ARG A 45 -1.52 5.99 -3.81
C ARG A 45 -1.59 5.77 -2.30
N GLU A 46 -2.78 5.49 -1.78
CA GLU A 46 -2.99 5.14 -0.36
C GLU A 46 -2.18 3.89 0.02
N TRP A 47 -2.24 2.83 -0.79
CA TRP A 47 -1.50 1.61 -0.55
C TRP A 47 0.01 1.79 -0.71
N GLU A 48 0.46 2.61 -1.65
CA GLU A 48 1.86 2.96 -1.84
C GLU A 48 2.42 3.70 -0.61
N ALA A 49 1.66 4.66 -0.07
CA ALA A 49 2.00 5.33 1.18
C ALA A 49 2.05 4.34 2.35
N LYS A 50 1.11 3.39 2.45
CA LYS A 50 1.12 2.32 3.46
C LYS A 50 2.29 1.36 3.29
N VAL A 51 2.66 0.99 2.07
CA VAL A 51 3.85 0.17 1.77
C VAL A 51 5.10 0.88 2.25
N ASN A 52 5.27 2.15 1.89
CA ASN A 52 6.41 2.95 2.32
C ASN A 52 6.43 3.13 3.86
N ALA A 53 5.27 3.33 4.48
CA ALA A 53 5.14 3.41 5.93
C ALA A 53 5.46 2.07 6.62
N GLN A 54 5.07 0.93 6.06
CA GLN A 54 5.44 -0.40 6.57
C GLN A 54 6.92 -0.70 6.38
N ALA A 55 7.48 -0.35 5.21
CA ALA A 55 8.90 -0.50 4.93
C ALA A 55 9.76 0.32 5.91
N ARG A 56 9.29 1.52 6.28
CA ARG A 56 9.94 2.39 7.29
C ARG A 56 9.62 1.99 8.73
N GLY A 57 8.42 1.48 8.99
CA GLY A 57 7.91 1.10 10.30
C GLY A 57 8.46 -0.23 10.85
N GLY A 58 8.88 -1.14 9.96
CA GLY A 58 9.59 -2.37 10.33
C GLY A 58 10.99 -2.14 10.92
N SER A 59 11.49 -0.89 10.90
CA SER A 59 12.78 -0.48 11.47
C SER A 59 12.63 0.52 12.63
N ARG A 60 11.44 0.61 13.26
CA ARG A 60 11.23 1.49 14.42
C ARG A 60 11.58 0.87 15.77
N MET A 61 12.13 -0.34 15.80
CA MET A 61 12.69 -0.94 17.01
C MET A 61 14.19 -0.61 17.20
N SER A 62 14.61 0.58 16.76
CA SER A 62 15.97 1.11 16.96
C SER A 62 16.00 2.63 17.20
N VAL A 63 14.87 3.24 17.58
CA VAL A 63 14.82 4.66 18.02
C VAL A 63 14.30 4.80 19.45
N ALA A 64 14.63 3.83 20.31
CA ALA A 64 14.33 3.87 21.74
C ALA A 64 15.55 3.49 22.60
N LEU A 65 16.75 3.84 22.15
CA LEU A 65 17.88 4.05 23.07
C LEU A 65 18.26 5.53 22.97
N ALA A 66 17.35 6.38 23.45
CA ALA A 66 17.76 7.68 23.93
C ALA A 66 18.75 7.42 25.07
N ASP A 67 20.03 7.60 24.76
CA ASP A 67 21.15 7.64 25.68
C ASP A 67 20.84 8.67 26.77
N PHE A 68 20.30 8.21 27.90
CA PHE A 68 20.33 8.95 29.15
C PHE A 68 21.74 8.80 29.73
N ARG A 69 22.70 9.57 29.20
CA ARG A 69 24.03 9.75 29.80
C ARG A 69 24.23 11.22 30.19
N GLY A 70 23.49 11.67 31.19
CA GLY A 70 23.97 12.67 32.15
C GLY A 70 24.08 11.93 33.49
N GLY A 71 25.15 11.97 34.27
CA GLY A 71 26.14 13.01 34.47
C GLY A 71 26.20 13.23 35.98
N GLU A 72 27.00 12.42 36.67
CA GLU A 72 27.41 12.59 38.08
C GLU A 72 28.89 12.20 38.22
#